data_AF-A0A9Q3JDD6-F1
#
_entry.id   AF-A0A9Q3JDD6-F1
#
_cell.length_a   1.000
_cell.length_b   1.000
_cell.length_c   1.000
_cell.angle_alpha   90.00
_cell.angle_beta   90.00
_cell.angle_gamma   90.00
#
_symmetry.space_group_name_H-M   'P 1'
#
loop_
_entity.id
_entity.type
_entity.pdbx_description
1 polymer ?
#
loop_
_entity_poly.entity_id
_entity_poly.type
_entity_poly.pdbx_seq_one_letter_code
_entity_poly.pdbx_strand_id
1 'polypeptide(L)'
;MPQSLDKGARGQILGMRAAGASIKTISNHLHVPPTTVRDTICKHQEHGHLRLLPIPGRPRKLNDGHLFQLARVAQQNQCKKLAEIKKAHYH
;
A
#
# COMPACT_ATOMS: atom_id res chain seq x y z
N MET A 1 2.81 2.22 19.33
CA MET A 1 2.51 2.45 17.89
C MET A 1 3.81 2.88 17.23
N PRO A 2 4.34 2.18 16.21
CA PRO A 2 5.49 2.68 15.47
C PRO A 2 5.07 3.96 14.74
N GLN A 3 5.66 5.09 15.13
CA GLN A 3 5.39 6.38 14.50
C GLN A 3 6.00 6.35 13.09
N SER A 4 5.17 6.37 12.06
CA SER A 4 5.65 6.47 10.68
C SER A 4 6.23 7.86 10.44
N LEU A 5 7.45 7.94 9.90
CA LEU A 5 8.08 9.22 9.58
C LEU A 5 7.22 10.01 8.58
N ASP A 6 7.00 11.29 8.86
CA ASP A 6 6.29 12.18 7.95
C ASP A 6 6.97 12.24 6.56
N LYS A 7 6.20 12.53 5.51
CA LYS A 7 6.72 12.63 4.15
C LYS A 7 7.78 13.75 4.03
N GLY A 8 7.60 14.87 4.74
CA GLY A 8 8.58 15.96 4.77
C GLY A 8 9.91 15.53 5.37
N ALA A 9 9.89 14.85 6.51
CA ALA A 9 11.09 14.34 7.17
C ALA A 9 11.86 13.33 6.30
N ARG A 10 11.16 12.47 5.55
CA ARG A 10 11.82 11.54 4.61
C ARG A 10 12.46 12.27 3.43
N GLY A 11 11.83 13.33 2.93
CA GLY A 11 12.41 14.19 1.91
C GLY A 11 13.71 14.84 2.37
N GLN A 12 13.73 15.35 3.61
CA GLN A 12 14.94 15.95 4.20
C GLN A 12 16.08 14.93 4.36
N ILE A 13 15.78 13.70 4.81
CA ILE A 13 16.77 12.61 4.89
C ILE A 13 17.43 12.37 3.52
N LEU A 14 16.62 12.24 2.47
CA LEU A 14 17.15 12.00 1.12
C LEU A 14 17.90 13.19 0.56
N GLY A 15 17.42 14.41 0.79
CA GLY A 15 18.10 15.63 0.36
C GLY A 15 19.49 15.76 0.99
N MET A 16 19.59 15.55 2.31
CA MET A 16 20.88 15.55 3.02
C MET A 16 21.79 14.42 2.53
N ARG A 17 21.24 13.23 2.26
CA ARG A 17 22.01 12.10 1.72
C ARG A 17 22.55 12.40 0.31
N ALA A 18 21.74 13.02 -0.55
CA ALA A 18 22.14 13.44 -1.88
C ALA A 18 23.23 14.54 -1.84
N ALA A 19 23.20 15.40 -0.81
CA ALA A 19 24.25 16.37 -0.53
C ALA A 19 25.53 15.74 0.09
N GLY A 20 25.60 14.42 0.24
CA GLY A 20 26.78 13.70 0.75
C GLY A 20 26.85 13.54 2.27
N ALA A 21 25.81 13.94 3.02
CA ALA A 21 25.81 13.80 4.47
C ALA A 21 25.86 12.32 4.91
N SER A 22 26.56 12.09 6.03
CA SER A 22 26.63 10.77 6.66
C SER A 22 25.32 10.45 7.40
N ILE A 23 25.01 9.16 7.58
CA ILE A 23 23.82 8.71 8.33
C ILE A 23 23.82 9.28 9.76
N LYS A 24 24.99 9.31 10.41
CA LYS A 24 25.15 9.87 11.77
C LYS A 24 24.82 11.36 11.80
N THR A 25 25.29 12.11 10.82
CA THR A 25 25.00 13.55 10.68
C THR A 25 23.51 13.80 10.50
N ILE A 26 22.86 13.05 9.61
CA ILE A 26 21.42 13.16 9.33
C ILE A 26 20.61 12.81 10.58
N SER A 27 20.98 11.72 11.26
CA SER A 27 20.32 11.26 12.48
C SER A 27 20.36 12.31 13.58
N ASN A 28 21.53 12.90 13.84
CA ASN A 28 21.68 13.95 14.84
C ASN A 28 20.94 15.23 14.46
N HIS A 29 21.00 15.63 13.19
CA HIS A 29 20.36 16.86 12.72
C HIS A 29 18.83 16.78 12.78
N LEU A 30 18.26 15.66 12.33
CA LEU A 30 16.81 15.47 12.24
C LEU A 30 16.21 14.82 13.50
N HIS A 31 17.05 14.45 14.48
CA HIS A 31 16.64 13.72 15.69
C HIS A 31 15.90 12.41 15.38
N VAL A 32 16.29 11.76 14.28
CA VAL A 32 15.71 10.50 13.80
C VAL A 32 16.69 9.36 14.08
N PRO A 33 16.26 8.19 14.56
CA PRO A 33 17.15 7.05 14.78
C PRO A 33 17.97 6.68 13.52
N PRO A 34 19.26 6.32 13.67
CA PRO A 34 20.12 5.97 12.52
C PRO A 34 19.56 4.81 11.68
N THR A 35 18.87 3.87 12.32
CA THR A 35 18.18 2.76 11.65
C THR A 35 17.08 3.26 10.73
N THR A 36 16.24 4.18 11.19
CA THR A 36 15.18 4.78 10.39
C THR A 36 15.72 5.60 9.22
N VAL A 37 16.84 6.30 9.41
CA VAL A 37 17.55 6.99 8.32
C VAL A 37 18.01 5.98 7.26
N ARG A 38 18.69 4.90 7.68
CA ARG A 38 19.14 3.83 6.79
C ARG A 38 17.97 3.20 6.02
N ASP A 39 16.91 2.80 6.73
CA ASP A 39 15.73 2.16 6.14
C ASP A 39 15.06 3.07 5.10
N THR A 40 15.00 4.38 5.36
CA THR A 40 14.44 5.36 4.42
C THR A 40 15.27 5.45 3.15
N ILE A 41 16.60 5.46 3.27
CA ILE A 41 17.52 5.50 2.12
C ILE A 41 17.39 4.20 1.32
N CYS A 42 17.46 3.03 1.97
CA CYS A 42 17.34 1.73 1.32
C CYS A 42 16.00 1.59 0.58
N LYS A 43 14.88 1.89 1.24
CA LYS A 43 13.54 1.85 0.61
C LYS A 43 13.42 2.79 -0.59
N HIS A 44 14.05 3.95 -0.53
CA HIS A 44 14.06 4.86 -1.67
C HIS A 44 14.87 4.32 -2.85
N GLN A 45 16.01 3.68 -2.58
CA GLN A 45 16.83 3.03 -3.62
C GLN A 45 16.11 1.83 -4.26
N GLU A 46 15.38 1.05 -3.46
CA GLU A 46 14.66 -0.14 -3.94
C GLU A 46 13.37 0.20 -4.70
N HIS A 47 12.58 1.15 -4.21
CA HIS A 47 11.23 1.43 -4.75
C HIS A 47 11.13 2.74 -5.53
N GLY A 48 12.15 3.59 -5.49
CA GLY A 48 12.17 4.89 -6.18
C GLY A 48 11.22 5.95 -5.62
N HIS A 49 10.43 5.65 -4.57
CA HIS A 49 9.42 6.59 -4.05
C HIS A 49 9.42 6.73 -2.53
N LEU A 50 9.02 7.92 -2.08
CA LEU A 50 8.85 8.28 -0.66
C LEU A 50 7.48 7.92 -0.09
N ARG A 51 6.66 7.13 -0.81
CA ARG A 51 5.33 6.77 -0.32
C ARG A 51 5.42 5.65 0.69
N LEU A 52 4.60 5.73 1.75
CA LEU A 52 4.39 4.56 2.60
C LEU A 52 3.70 3.50 1.74
N LEU A 53 4.28 2.31 1.71
CA LEU A 53 3.55 1.17 1.18
C LEU A 53 2.34 0.92 2.08
N PRO A 54 1.19 0.56 1.50
CA PRO A 54 0.06 0.11 2.30
C PRO A 54 0.54 -1.04 3.19
N ILE A 55 0.18 -0.99 4.47
CA ILE A 55 0.52 -2.07 5.40
C ILE A 55 -0.07 -3.35 4.81
N PRO A 56 0.75 -4.40 4.59
CA PRO A 56 0.23 -5.66 4.07
C PRO A 56 -0.79 -6.20 5.06
N GLY A 57 -2.06 -6.07 4.70
CA GLY A 57 -3.18 -6.66 5.41
C GLY A 57 -3.48 -8.06 4.91
N ARG A 58 -4.49 -8.71 5.48
CA ARG A 58 -5.03 -9.95 4.95
C ARG A 58 -5.46 -9.73 3.49
N PRO A 59 -5.06 -10.60 2.54
CA PRO A 59 -5.56 -10.53 1.18
C PRO A 59 -7.09 -10.47 1.16
N ARG A 60 -7.66 -9.64 0.28
CA ARG A 60 -9.11 -9.57 0.12
C ARG A 60 -9.62 -10.93 -0.39
N LYS A 61 -10.70 -11.46 0.20
CA LYS A 61 -11.34 -12.70 -0.27
C LYS A 61 -11.86 -12.59 -1.71
N LEU A 62 -12.25 -11.38 -2.12
CA LEU A 62 -12.73 -11.08 -3.47
C LEU A 62 -11.79 -10.03 -4.10
N ASN A 63 -11.37 -10.29 -5.34
CA ASN A 63 -10.67 -9.30 -6.16
C ASN A 63 -11.70 -8.52 -7.01
N ASP A 64 -11.23 -7.50 -7.73
CA ASP A 64 -12.10 -6.65 -8.53
C ASP A 64 -12.84 -7.45 -9.63
N GLY A 65 -12.17 -8.44 -10.23
CA GLY A 65 -12.79 -9.36 -11.20
C GLY A 65 -13.97 -10.14 -10.61
N HIS A 66 -13.84 -10.65 -9.38
CA HIS A 66 -14.93 -11.31 -8.67
C HIS A 66 -16.09 -10.36 -8.39
N LEU A 67 -15.80 -9.09 -8.05
CA LEU A 67 -16.84 -8.07 -7.82
C LEU A 67 -17.57 -7.72 -9.12
N PHE A 68 -16.86 -7.56 -10.23
CA PHE A 68 -17.46 -7.36 -11.55
C PHE A 68 -18.37 -8.51 -11.95
N GLN A 69 -17.90 -9.75 -11.77
CA GLN A 69 -18.71 -10.93 -12.07
C GLN A 69 -19.96 -11.01 -11.19
N LEU A 70 -19.83 -10.71 -9.89
CA LEU A 70 -20.96 -10.67 -8.96
C LEU A 70 -21.99 -9.62 -9.38
N ALA A 71 -21.53 -8.41 -9.73
CA ALA A 71 -22.40 -7.33 -10.20
C ALA A 71 -23.14 -7.71 -11.49
N ARG A 72 -22.43 -8.33 -12.45
CA ARG A 72 -23.02 -8.82 -13.70
C ARG A 72 -24.11 -9.87 -13.44
N VAL A 73 -23.81 -10.88 -12.63
CA VAL A 73 -24.76 -11.93 -12.27
C VAL A 73 -25.96 -11.33 -11.54
N ALA A 74 -25.74 -10.41 -10.60
CA ALA A 74 -26.82 -9.72 -9.90
C ALA A 74 -27.72 -8.95 -10.87
N GLN A 75 -27.15 -8.20 -11.82
CA GLN A 75 -27.90 -7.46 -12.83
C GLN A 75 -28.70 -8.39 -13.77
N GLN A 76 -28.12 -9.51 -14.20
CA GLN A 76 -28.81 -10.52 -15.01
C GLN A 76 -29.95 -11.20 -14.25
N ASN A 77 -29.85 -11.25 -12.92
CA ASN A 77 -30.83 -11.87 -12.04
C ASN A 77 -31.92 -10.91 -11.57
N GLN A 78 -31.72 -9.58 -11.65
CA GLN A 78 -32.67 -8.56 -11.18
C GLN A 78 -34.05 -8.63 -11.86
N CYS A 79 -34.15 -9.20 -13.07
CA CYS A 79 -35.41 -9.36 -13.80
C CYS A 79 -35.95 -10.80 -13.82
N LYS A 80 -35.37 -11.72 -13.04
CA LYS A 80 -35.72 -13.15 -13.06
C LYS A 80 -36.37 -13.59 -11.75
N LYS A 81 -37.34 -14.49 -11.82
CA LYS A 81 -37.92 -15.12 -10.61
C LYS A 81 -36.90 -16.06 -9.98
N LEU A 82 -36.91 -16.16 -8.65
CA LEU A 82 -35.98 -17.00 -7.87
C LEU A 82 -35.88 -18.46 -8.37
N ALA A 83 -37.00 -19.02 -8.84
CA ALA A 83 -37.06 -20.38 -9.36
C ALA A 83 -36.24 -20.57 -10.64
N GLU A 84 -36.18 -19.57 -11.52
CA GLU A 84 -35.42 -19.60 -12.77
C GLU A 84 -33.93 -19.45 -12.51
N ILE A 85 -33.55 -18.62 -11.53
CA ILE A 85 -32.16 -18.45 -11.11
C ILE A 85 -31.59 -19.76 -10.54
N LYS A 86 -32.37 -20.46 -9.71
CA LYS A 86 -31.95 -21.76 -9.16
C LYS A 86 -31.75 -22.80 -10.27
N LYS A 87 -32.65 -22.88 -11.25
CA LYS A 87 -32.55 -23.86 -12.36
C LYS A 87 -31.30 -23.67 -13.22
N ALA A 88 -30.84 -22.43 -13.42
CA ALA A 88 -29.67 -22.12 -14.25
C ALA A 88 -28.30 -22.43 -13.60
N HIS A 89 -28.26 -22.73 -12.29
CA HIS A 89 -26.99 -22.88 -11.55
C HIS A 89 -26.73 -24.30 -11.01
N TYR A 90 -27.69 -25.22 -11.12
CA TYR A 90 -27.58 -26.62 -10.64
C TYR A 90 -27.47 -27.65 -11.78
N HIS A 91 -26.93 -27.27 -12.94
CA HIS A 91 -26.54 -28.16 -14.03
C HIS A 91 -25.02 -28.07 -14.24
#